data_AF-A0A397CCH6-F1
#
_entry.id   AF-A0A397CCH6-F1
#
_cell.length_a   1.000
_cell.length_b   1.000
_cell.length_c   1.000
_cell.angle_alpha   90.00
_cell.angle_beta   90.00
_cell.angle_gamma   90.00
#
_symmetry.space_group_name_H-M   'P 1'
#
loop_
_entity.id
_entity.type
_entity.pdbx_description
1 polymer ?
#
loop_
_entity_poly.entity_id
_entity_poly.type
_entity_poly.pdbx_seq_one_letter_code
_entity_poly.pdbx_strand_id
1 'polypeptide(L)'
;MLCSCQDIQAQLELVLGVRTPTTSLMKTTRRCLCVGSRHLDVTQYAALVPGQKVNHFPGSLELGRKDKLCTNILRMQRKFTGAFYQIIPETFVTGAKECKPFMAALASSSKALWILKPPNQCCGRGIKIISGGSDYTYEPDKRYVAQVLV
;
A
#
# COMPACT_ATOMS: atom_id res chain seq x y z
N MET A 1 12.91 18.71 9.43
CA MET A 1 12.93 17.36 10.00
C MET A 1 12.95 16.36 8.85
N LEU A 2 14.13 15.99 8.37
CA LEU A 2 14.26 14.89 7.42
C LEU A 2 14.38 13.61 8.26
N CYS A 3 13.32 12.81 8.29
CA CYS A 3 13.36 11.46 8.85
C CYS A 3 14.51 10.71 8.16
N SER A 4 15.45 10.16 8.92
CA SER A 4 16.60 9.47 8.37
C SER A 4 16.13 8.19 7.65
N CYS A 5 16.88 7.68 6.66
CA CYS A 5 16.57 6.39 6.02
C CYS A 5 16.37 5.25 7.04
N GLN A 6 17.02 5.35 8.20
CA GLN A 6 16.91 4.38 9.28
C GLN A 6 15.51 4.38 9.92
N ASP A 7 14.87 5.56 10.00
CA ASP A 7 13.54 5.70 10.59
C ASP A 7 12.45 5.10 9.70
N ILE A 8 12.54 5.30 8.38
CA ILE A 8 11.61 4.69 7.41
C ILE A 8 11.77 3.17 7.40
N GLN A 9 13.00 2.68 7.46
CA GLN A 9 13.28 1.24 7.47
C GLN A 9 12.81 0.59 8.78
N ALA A 10 13.04 1.21 9.93
CA ALA A 10 12.54 0.74 11.22
C ALA A 10 11.00 0.75 11.29
N GLN A 11 10.35 1.78 10.74
CA GLN A 11 8.88 1.82 10.62
C GLN A 11 8.37 0.74 9.68
N LEU A 12 9.04 0.50 8.54
CA LEU A 12 8.66 -0.56 7.60
C LEU A 12 8.81 -1.95 8.23
N GLU A 13 9.85 -2.20 9.02
CA GLU A 13 10.04 -3.46 9.76
C GLU A 13 8.98 -3.67 10.84
N LEU A 14 8.60 -2.61 11.57
CA LEU A 14 7.49 -2.64 12.53
C LEU A 14 6.14 -2.92 11.84
N VAL A 15 5.96 -2.37 10.64
CA VAL A 15 4.72 -2.43 9.82
C VAL A 15 4.63 -3.69 8.96
N LEU A 16 5.74 -4.40 8.70
CA LEU A 16 5.74 -5.64 7.91
C LEU A 16 6.05 -6.88 8.74
N GLY A 17 6.72 -6.76 9.88
CA GLY A 17 7.12 -7.91 10.70
C GLY A 17 8.21 -8.77 10.05
N VAL A 18 8.90 -8.24 9.05
CA VAL A 18 10.00 -8.87 8.32
C VAL A 18 11.23 -7.98 8.51
N ARG A 19 12.37 -8.56 8.90
CA ARG A 19 13.66 -7.84 8.91
C ARG A 19 14.04 -7.52 7.47
N THR A 20 14.11 -6.24 7.14
CA THR A 20 14.68 -5.81 5.86
C THR A 20 16.20 -5.81 5.99
N PRO A 21 16.97 -6.24 4.98
CA PRO A 21 18.42 -6.19 5.07
C PRO A 21 18.85 -4.73 5.34
N THR A 22 19.63 -4.54 6.41
CA THR A 22 20.16 -3.23 6.84
C THR A 22 20.81 -2.54 5.65
N THR A 23 20.21 -1.45 5.16
CA THR A 23 20.86 -0.64 4.14
C THR A 23 21.98 0.15 4.81
N SER A 24 23.23 -0.25 4.57
CA SER A 24 24.38 0.54 5.02
C SER A 24 24.27 1.92 4.37
N LEU A 25 24.49 2.96 5.18
CA LEU A 25 24.45 4.38 4.84
C LEU A 25 24.97 4.65 3.41
N MET A 26 24.07 4.96 2.47
CA MET A 26 24.41 5.26 1.08
C MET A 26 25.13 6.62 0.97
N LYS A 27 26.45 6.65 1.21
CA LYS A 27 27.29 7.85 1.02
C LYS A 27 27.30 8.29 -0.44
N THR A 28 27.21 9.60 -0.66
CA THR A 28 27.13 10.24 -1.98
C THR A 28 28.39 10.11 -2.80
N THR A 29 28.32 9.30 -3.86
CA THR A 29 29.33 9.25 -4.93
C THR A 29 28.65 9.30 -6.30
N ARG A 30 29.34 9.91 -7.28
CA ARG A 30 28.85 10.42 -8.59
C ARG A 30 28.44 9.36 -9.63
N ARG A 31 28.12 8.12 -9.25
CA ARG A 31 27.55 7.11 -10.16
C ARG A 31 26.18 6.68 -9.66
N CYS A 32 25.18 7.52 -9.95
CA CYS A 32 23.78 7.14 -9.84
C CYS A 32 23.47 6.25 -11.04
N LEU A 33 23.36 4.93 -10.83
CA LEU A 33 22.71 4.07 -11.80
C LEU A 33 21.22 4.39 -11.69
N CYS A 34 20.74 5.26 -12.57
CA CYS A 34 19.31 5.46 -12.79
C CYS A 34 18.77 4.19 -13.46
N VAL A 35 18.68 3.09 -12.71
CA VAL A 35 17.83 1.98 -13.14
C VAL A 35 16.44 2.60 -13.20
N GLY A 36 15.87 2.68 -14.41
CA GLY A 36 14.59 3.36 -14.66
C GLY A 36 13.49 2.89 -13.73
N SER A 37 12.32 3.54 -13.79
CA SER A 37 11.15 3.49 -12.86
C SER A 37 10.61 2.12 -12.39
N ARG A 38 11.28 1.01 -12.68
CA ARG A 38 11.02 -0.34 -12.23
C ARG A 38 11.73 -0.61 -10.89
N HIS A 39 10.97 -1.21 -9.98
CA HIS A 39 11.52 -1.75 -8.74
C HIS A 39 12.54 -2.85 -9.04
N LEU A 40 13.67 -2.80 -8.35
CA LEU A 40 14.65 -3.89 -8.35
C LEU A 40 14.10 -5.09 -7.59
N ASP A 41 14.44 -6.28 -8.06
CA ASP A 41 14.24 -7.52 -7.32
C ASP A 41 15.33 -7.71 -6.24
N VAL A 42 15.08 -8.60 -5.27
CA VAL A 42 15.99 -8.93 -4.17
C VAL A 42 17.37 -9.34 -4.70
N THR A 43 17.40 -10.14 -5.76
CA THR A 43 18.64 -10.57 -6.42
C THR A 43 19.44 -9.39 -6.98
N GLN A 44 18.76 -8.38 -7.54
CA GLN A 44 19.38 -7.18 -8.10
C GLN A 44 19.88 -6.23 -7.00
N TYR A 45 19.16 -6.12 -5.88
CA TYR A 45 19.67 -5.40 -4.71
C TYR A 45 20.93 -6.06 -4.13
N ALA A 46 20.97 -7.40 -4.08
CA ALA A 46 22.13 -8.14 -3.60
C ALA A 46 23.36 -7.99 -4.51
N ALA A 47 23.14 -7.73 -5.80
CA ALA A 47 24.19 -7.50 -6.79
C ALA A 47 24.76 -6.07 -6.80
N LEU A 48 24.27 -5.17 -5.93
CA LEU A 48 24.76 -3.79 -5.87
C LEU A 48 26.20 -3.72 -5.33
N VAL A 49 27.05 -2.99 -6.04
CA VAL A 49 28.46 -2.79 -5.72
C VAL A 49 28.62 -1.55 -4.82
N PRO A 50 29.58 -1.54 -3.86
CA PRO A 50 29.84 -0.36 -3.05
C PRO A 50 30.01 0.91 -3.87
N GLY A 51 29.28 1.97 -3.50
CA GLY A 51 29.25 3.26 -4.20
C GLY A 51 28.17 3.39 -5.27
N GLN A 52 27.47 2.31 -5.65
CA GLN A 52 26.24 2.39 -6.44
C GLN A 52 25.08 2.87 -5.59
N LYS A 53 24.22 3.70 -6.20
CA LYS A 53 22.99 4.21 -5.59
C LYS A 53 21.78 3.83 -6.41
N VAL A 54 20.68 3.57 -5.72
CA VAL A 54 19.38 3.24 -6.29
C VAL A 54 18.32 4.14 -5.65
N ASN A 55 17.30 4.52 -6.42
CA ASN A 55 16.28 5.47 -5.99
C ASN A 55 15.03 4.80 -5.40
N HIS A 56 15.01 3.47 -5.35
CA HIS A 56 13.92 2.69 -4.78
C HIS A 56 14.46 1.88 -3.60
N PHE A 57 13.69 1.84 -2.52
CA PHE A 57 14.00 0.97 -1.38
C PHE A 57 13.41 -0.42 -1.60
N PRO A 58 14.09 -1.49 -1.13
CA PRO A 58 13.49 -2.81 -1.10
C PRO A 58 12.21 -2.76 -0.25
N GLY A 59 11.12 -3.34 -0.77
CA GLY A 59 9.84 -3.39 -0.06
C GLY A 59 9.00 -2.11 -0.06
N SER A 60 9.43 -1.00 -0.70
CA SER A 60 8.62 0.23 -0.68
C SER A 60 7.27 0.13 -1.42
N LEU A 61 7.04 -0.95 -2.16
CA LEU A 61 5.72 -1.30 -2.72
C LEU A 61 4.64 -1.49 -1.64
N GLU A 62 5.05 -1.80 -0.41
CA GLU A 62 4.14 -1.92 0.74
C GLU A 62 3.52 -0.59 1.15
N LEU A 63 4.16 0.53 0.79
CA LEU A 63 3.62 1.88 0.94
C LEU A 63 3.04 2.41 -0.37
N GLY A 64 3.63 2.04 -1.51
CA GLY A 64 3.22 2.56 -2.83
C GLY A 64 1.92 1.95 -3.39
N ARG A 65 1.61 0.69 -3.04
CA ARG A 65 0.38 0.03 -3.51
C ARG A 65 -0.78 0.28 -2.54
N LYS A 66 -1.95 0.58 -3.09
CA LYS A 66 -3.11 0.99 -2.27
C LYS A 66 -3.61 -0.13 -1.37
N ASP A 67 -3.63 -1.37 -1.87
CA ASP A 67 -4.05 -2.55 -1.11
C ASP A 67 -3.12 -2.79 0.08
N LYS A 68 -1.81 -2.82 -0.16
CA LYS A 68 -0.79 -3.02 0.88
C LYS A 68 -0.79 -1.91 1.91
N LEU A 69 -0.83 -0.65 1.46
CA LEU A 69 -0.89 0.50 2.35
C LEU A 69 -2.07 0.41 3.31
N CYS A 70 -3.26 0.11 2.80
CA CYS A 70 -4.46 0.00 3.63
C CYS A 70 -4.37 -1.18 4.59
N THR A 71 -3.95 -2.36 4.12
CA THR A 71 -3.75 -3.54 5.00
C THR A 71 -2.76 -3.26 6.12
N ASN A 72 -1.67 -2.56 5.82
CA ASN A 72 -0.63 -2.19 6.79
C ASN A 72 -1.16 -1.19 7.83
N ILE A 73 -1.93 -0.18 7.41
CA ILE A 73 -2.55 0.76 8.35
C ILE A 73 -3.60 0.07 9.22
N LEU A 74 -4.48 -0.76 8.64
CA LEU A 74 -5.46 -1.56 9.40
C LEU A 74 -4.80 -2.53 10.40
N ARG A 75 -3.62 -3.07 10.05
CA ARG A 75 -2.82 -3.88 10.96
C ARG A 75 -2.30 -3.06 12.14
N MET A 76 -1.85 -1.84 11.90
CA MET A 76 -1.37 -0.94 12.94
C MET A 76 -2.51 -0.45 13.84
N GLN A 77 -3.69 -0.14 13.29
CA GLN A 77 -4.90 0.19 14.07
C GLN A 77 -5.30 -0.95 15.03
N ARG A 78 -5.19 -2.21 14.60
CA ARG A 78 -5.47 -3.37 15.46
C ARG A 78 -4.43 -3.58 16.55
N LYS A 79 -3.15 -3.29 16.25
CA LYS A 79 -2.04 -3.48 17.19
C LYS A 79 -1.94 -2.36 18.22
N PHE A 80 -2.21 -1.13 17.80
CA PHE A 80 -2.08 0.07 18.61
C PHE A 80 -3.42 0.75 18.72
N THR A 81 -4.00 0.73 19.92
CA THR A 81 -5.24 1.45 20.22
C THR A 81 -4.93 2.93 20.35
N GLY A 82 -5.26 3.74 19.34
CA GLY A 82 -5.05 5.18 19.38
C GLY A 82 -5.51 5.90 18.11
N ALA A 83 -5.78 7.20 18.24
CA ALA A 83 -6.22 8.05 17.12
C ALA A 83 -5.14 8.21 16.03
N PHE A 84 -3.86 8.01 16.35
CA PHE A 84 -2.74 8.17 15.41
C PHE A 84 -2.85 7.32 14.15
N TYR A 85 -3.51 6.16 14.21
CA TYR A 85 -3.66 5.27 13.05
C TYR A 85 -5.02 5.40 12.37
N GLN A 86 -5.93 6.26 12.86
CA GLN A 86 -7.24 6.53 12.27
C GLN A 86 -7.15 7.58 11.14
N ILE A 87 -6.17 7.39 10.25
CA ILE A 87 -5.83 8.34 9.16
C ILE A 87 -6.43 7.95 7.81
N ILE A 88 -7.09 6.79 7.75
CA ILE A 88 -7.79 6.31 6.56
C ILE A 88 -9.28 6.13 6.87
N PRO A 89 -10.18 6.36 5.90
CA PRO A 89 -11.58 6.00 6.06
C PRO A 89 -11.72 4.48 6.16
N GLU A 90 -12.92 4.02 6.54
CA GLU A 90 -13.24 2.61 6.50
C GLU A 90 -12.95 2.04 5.10
N THR A 91 -12.13 0.98 5.08
CA THR A 91 -11.52 0.47 3.85
C THR A 91 -11.68 -1.04 3.79
N PHE A 92 -12.11 -1.53 2.64
CA PHE A 92 -12.24 -2.95 2.34
C PHE A 92 -11.41 -3.33 1.12
N VAL A 93 -10.82 -4.53 1.13
CA VAL A 93 -10.12 -5.07 -0.03
C VAL A 93 -11.01 -6.11 -0.68
N THR A 94 -11.53 -5.81 -1.86
CA THR A 94 -12.43 -6.71 -2.58
C THR A 94 -11.57 -7.70 -3.37
N GLY A 95 -11.23 -8.84 -2.79
CA GLY A 95 -10.55 -9.94 -3.47
C GLY A 95 -11.26 -11.26 -3.21
N ALA A 96 -10.89 -12.33 -3.94
CA ALA A 96 -11.57 -13.64 -3.93
C ALA A 96 -11.94 -14.17 -2.52
N LYS A 97 -11.13 -13.88 -1.50
CA LYS A 97 -11.34 -14.34 -0.12
C LYS A 97 -11.97 -13.29 0.81
N GLU A 98 -11.99 -12.02 0.42
CA GLU A 98 -12.22 -10.86 1.30
C GLU A 98 -13.46 -10.03 0.93
N CYS A 99 -14.33 -10.53 0.04
CA CYS A 99 -15.47 -9.74 -0.44
C CYS A 99 -16.67 -9.66 0.52
N LYS A 100 -16.86 -10.64 1.41
CA LYS A 100 -18.05 -10.72 2.28
C LYS A 100 -18.24 -9.48 3.16
N PRO A 101 -17.20 -8.96 3.86
CA PRO A 101 -17.34 -7.75 4.67
C PRO A 101 -17.73 -6.52 3.85
N PHE A 102 -17.17 -6.40 2.64
CA PHE A 102 -17.49 -5.31 1.73
C PHE A 102 -18.95 -5.37 1.27
N MET A 103 -19.44 -6.54 0.84
CA MET A 103 -20.83 -6.68 0.40
C MET A 103 -21.82 -6.38 1.54
N ALA A 104 -21.50 -6.80 2.77
CA ALA A 104 -22.30 -6.46 3.95
C ALA A 104 -22.31 -4.94 4.22
N ALA A 105 -21.15 -4.29 4.16
CA ALA A 105 -21.04 -2.85 4.34
C ALA A 105 -21.81 -2.07 3.26
N LEU A 106 -21.69 -2.50 2.00
CA LEU A 106 -22.40 -1.93 0.86
C LEU A 106 -23.93 -2.02 0.99
N ALA A 107 -24.42 -3.14 1.50
CA ALA A 107 -25.85 -3.35 1.78
C ALA A 107 -26.35 -2.50 2.96
N SER A 108 -25.53 -2.35 4.01
CA SER A 108 -25.90 -1.56 5.19
C SER A 108 -25.99 -0.05 4.93
N SER A 109 -25.14 0.46 4.03
CA SER A 109 -24.97 1.90 3.79
C SER A 109 -25.61 2.32 2.48
N SER A 110 -26.92 2.09 2.31
CA SER A 110 -27.63 2.24 1.03
C SER A 110 -27.61 3.65 0.40
N LYS A 111 -27.35 4.69 1.19
CA LYS A 111 -27.26 6.08 0.68
C LYS A 111 -25.82 6.55 0.44
N ALA A 112 -24.82 5.78 0.85
CA ALA A 112 -23.43 6.17 0.75
C ALA A 112 -22.90 5.92 -0.67
N LEU A 113 -22.05 6.81 -1.17
CA LEU A 113 -21.27 6.56 -2.39
C LEU A 113 -19.97 5.86 -2.02
N TRP A 114 -19.58 4.88 -2.82
CA TRP A 114 -18.37 4.10 -2.64
C TRP A 114 -17.44 4.28 -3.83
N ILE A 115 -16.15 4.38 -3.54
CA ILE A 115 -15.10 4.47 -4.54
C ILE A 115 -14.25 3.20 -4.51
N LEU A 116 -14.20 2.48 -5.64
CA LEU A 116 -13.43 1.27 -5.83
C LEU A 116 -12.18 1.62 -6.63
N LYS A 117 -11.02 1.50 -5.99
CA LYS A 117 -9.73 1.87 -6.58
C LYS A 117 -8.92 0.60 -6.87
N PRO A 118 -8.43 0.38 -8.11
CA PRO A 118 -7.53 -0.74 -8.37
C PRO A 118 -6.19 -0.56 -7.63
N PRO A 119 -5.55 -1.66 -7.16
CA PRO A 119 -4.40 -1.59 -6.25
C PRO A 119 -3.14 -0.98 -6.89
N ASN A 120 -2.90 -1.29 -8.17
CA ASN A 120 -1.67 -0.99 -8.89
C ASN A 120 -1.85 0.01 -10.05
N GLN A 121 -2.97 0.75 -10.10
CA GLN A 121 -3.14 1.80 -11.11
C GLN A 121 -3.08 3.20 -10.48
N CYS A 122 -2.78 4.17 -11.33
CA CYS A 122 -2.62 5.58 -11.02
C CYS A 122 -3.33 6.46 -12.07
N CYS A 123 -3.40 7.76 -11.78
CA CYS A 123 -4.00 8.79 -12.64
C CYS A 123 -5.51 8.60 -12.86
N GLY A 124 -6.24 8.15 -11.82
CA GLY A 124 -7.69 7.97 -11.89
C GLY A 124 -8.17 6.76 -12.71
N ARG A 125 -7.26 6.01 -13.34
CA ARG A 125 -7.62 4.88 -14.20
C ARG A 125 -8.23 3.72 -13.41
N GLY A 126 -9.28 3.14 -13.98
CA GLY A 126 -9.96 1.96 -13.43
C GLY A 126 -10.73 2.22 -12.14
N ILE A 127 -10.89 3.47 -11.71
CA ILE A 127 -11.73 3.83 -10.56
C ILE A 127 -13.19 3.60 -10.94
N LYS A 128 -13.93 2.94 -10.06
CA LYS A 128 -15.40 2.81 -10.17
C LYS A 128 -16.06 3.52 -9.00
N ILE A 129 -17.18 4.17 -9.27
CA ILE A 129 -18.05 4.74 -8.25
C ILE A 129 -19.33 3.91 -8.25
N ILE A 130 -19.75 3.45 -7.08
CA ILE A 130 -20.99 2.69 -6.91
C ILE A 130 -21.80 3.30 -5.76
N SER A 131 -23.13 3.20 -5.84
CA SER A 131 -24.00 3.57 -4.72
C SER A 131 -24.15 2.40 -3.76
N GLY A 132 -24.30 2.69 -2.47
CA GLY A 132 -24.83 1.73 -1.52
C GLY A 132 -26.19 1.23 -1.98
N GLY A 133 -26.51 -0.03 -1.65
CA GLY A 133 -27.77 -0.65 -2.04
C GLY A 133 -27.96 -0.85 -3.55
N SER A 134 -26.95 -0.57 -4.39
CA SER A 134 -26.99 -0.92 -5.81
C SER A 134 -26.77 -2.42 -6.03
N ASP A 135 -27.26 -2.94 -7.15
CA ASP A 135 -27.00 -4.32 -7.62
C ASP A 135 -25.56 -4.48 -8.13
N TYR A 136 -24.59 -4.17 -7.28
CA TYR A 136 -23.18 -4.36 -7.59
C TYR A 136 -22.87 -5.86 -7.68
N THR A 137 -22.60 -6.34 -8.89
CA THR A 137 -22.11 -7.71 -9.10
C THR A 137 -20.63 -7.78 -8.74
N TYR A 138 -20.33 -8.61 -7.74
CA TYR A 138 -18.96 -8.89 -7.33
C TYR A 138 -18.16 -9.57 -8.45
N GLU A 139 -16.98 -9.02 -8.76
CA GLU A 139 -16.06 -9.52 -9.77
C GLU A 139 -14.88 -10.26 -9.10
N PRO A 140 -14.87 -11.61 -9.02
CA PRO A 140 -13.85 -12.36 -8.26
C PRO A 140 -12.43 -12.23 -8.82
N ASP A 141 -12.30 -12.02 -10.13
CA ASP A 141 -11.00 -11.90 -10.81
C ASP A 141 -10.35 -10.53 -10.62
N LYS A 142 -11.12 -9.54 -10.14
CA LYS A 142 -10.65 -8.17 -9.99
C LYS A 142 -10.48 -7.82 -8.53
N ARG A 143 -9.39 -7.10 -8.25
CA ARG A 143 -9.09 -6.59 -6.92
C ARG A 143 -9.30 -5.09 -6.86
N TYR A 144 -10.05 -4.62 -5.88
CA TYR A 144 -10.19 -3.21 -5.57
C TYR A 144 -9.96 -2.94 -4.08
N VAL A 145 -9.60 -1.69 -3.80
CA VAL A 145 -9.69 -1.09 -2.48
C VAL A 145 -10.94 -0.22 -2.49
N ALA A 146 -11.96 -0.63 -1.73
CA ALA A 146 -13.22 0.06 -1.61
C ALA A 146 -13.23 0.94 -0.36
N GLN A 147 -13.66 2.18 -0.53
CA GLN A 147 -13.78 3.18 0.53
C GLN A 147 -15.08 3.97 0.37
N VAL A 148 -15.65 4.43 1.46
CA VAL A 148 -16.77 5.38 1.41
C VAL A 148 -16.24 6.72 0.90
N LEU A 149 -16.94 7.30 -0.07
CA LEU A 149 -16.70 8.65 -0.55
C LEU A 149 -17.36 9.62 0.45
N VAL A 150 -16.52 10.40 1.13
CA VAL A 150 -16.93 11.45 2.07
C VAL A 150 -17.06 12.77 1.33
#